data_AF-A0A521KAY6-F1
#
_entry.id   AF-A0A521KAY6-F1
#
_cell.length_a   1.000
_cell.length_b   1.000
_cell.length_c   1.000
_cell.angle_alpha   90.00
_cell.angle_beta   90.00
_cell.angle_gamma   90.00
#
_symmetry.space_group_name_H-M   'P 1'
#
loop_
_entity.id
_entity.type
_entity.pdbx_description
1 polymer ?
#
loop_
_entity_poly.entity_id
_entity_poly.type
_entity_poly.pdbx_seq_one_letter_code
_entity_poly.pdbx_strand_id
1 'polypeptide(L)'
;MTRAASIAPVALAAVALTAACANVGARRAEDVERAARRAGAVSGTRVVAAVGTHDDGSIAPRALELLQGELLEDEAVEIALLNHRGVRAAFERLGVSSAQAARATRPANPVLSAEWLEFDAG
;
A
#
# COMPACT_ATOMS: atom_id res chain seq x y z
N MET A 1 -6.20 49.80 11.53
CA MET A 1 -5.49 49.11 10.42
C MET A 1 -5.29 47.66 10.84
N THR A 2 -6.24 46.79 10.54
CA THR A 2 -6.20 45.35 10.86
C THR A 2 -5.39 44.64 9.77
N ARG A 3 -4.19 44.15 10.12
CA ARG A 3 -3.43 43.26 9.23
C ARG A 3 -4.24 41.98 9.06
N ALA A 4 -4.82 41.78 7.88
CA ALA A 4 -5.36 40.49 7.49
C ALA A 4 -4.19 39.50 7.47
N ALA A 5 -4.09 38.67 8.51
CA ALA A 5 -3.10 37.62 8.58
C ALA A 5 -3.40 36.63 7.43
N SER A 6 -2.53 36.61 6.43
CA SER A 6 -2.67 35.71 5.29
C SER A 6 -2.69 34.27 5.80
N ILE A 7 -3.82 33.60 5.62
CA ILE A 7 -4.08 32.22 6.06
C ILE A 7 -3.49 31.19 5.08
N ALA A 8 -3.07 31.65 3.90
CA ALA A 8 -2.51 30.84 2.81
C ALA A 8 -1.31 29.95 3.20
N PRO A 9 -0.28 30.41 3.94
CA PRO A 9 0.86 29.57 4.30
C PRO A 9 0.48 28.46 5.30
N VAL A 10 -0.48 28.72 6.19
CA VAL A 10 -0.96 27.73 7.16
C VAL A 10 -1.77 26.63 6.47
N ALA A 11 -2.63 27.01 5.51
CA ALA A 11 -3.38 26.05 4.72
C ALA A 11 -2.47 25.14 3.87
N LEU A 12 -1.40 25.69 3.28
CA LEU A 12 -0.45 24.92 2.49
C LEU A 12 0.34 23.90 3.34
N ALA A 13 0.77 24.31 4.55
CA ALA A 13 1.46 23.43 5.48
C ALA A 13 0.55 22.27 5.96
N ALA A 14 -0.73 22.55 6.21
CA ALA A 14 -1.71 21.54 6.61
C ALA A 14 -1.95 20.48 5.52
N VAL A 15 -2.01 20.88 4.24
CA VAL A 15 -2.16 19.95 3.10
C VAL A 15 -0.90 19.09 2.91
N ALA A 16 0.29 19.66 3.11
CA ALA A 16 1.53 18.89 2.99
C ALA A 16 1.66 17.80 4.07
N LEU A 17 1.17 18.04 5.28
CA LEU A 17 1.21 17.08 6.39
C LEU A 17 0.26 15.89 6.18
N THR A 18 -0.90 16.07 5.53
CA THR A 18 -1.85 14.97 5.32
C THR A 18 -1.43 14.01 4.20
N ALA A 19 -0.72 14.51 3.18
CA ALA A 19 -0.20 13.66 2.09
C ALA A 19 0.85 12.65 2.55
N ALA A 20 1.60 12.96 3.63
CA ALA A 20 2.63 12.08 4.17
C ALA A 20 2.07 10.76 4.74
N CYS A 21 0.85 10.77 5.28
CA CYS A 21 0.24 9.60 5.90
C CYS A 21 -0.27 8.54 4.91
N ALA A 22 -0.54 8.91 3.64
CA ALA A 22 -1.07 7.99 2.62
C ALA A 22 0.02 7.19 1.86
N ASN A 23 1.29 7.58 1.99
CA ASN A 23 2.36 7.14 1.09
C ASN A 23 2.82 5.68 1.29
N VAL A 24 2.65 5.10 2.49
CA VAL A 24 3.14 3.73 2.76
C VAL A 24 2.31 2.67 2.02
N GLY A 25 0.98 2.82 1.99
CA GLY A 25 0.09 1.92 1.25
C GLY A 25 0.29 2.02 -0.26
N ALA A 26 0.43 3.24 -0.78
CA ALA A 26 0.68 3.50 -2.19
C ALA A 26 1.99 2.85 -2.68
N ARG A 27 3.11 3.06 -1.95
CA ARG A 27 4.40 2.44 -2.29
C ARG A 27 4.35 0.91 -2.30
N ARG A 28 3.66 0.31 -1.32
CA ARG A 28 3.47 -1.14 -1.27
C ARG A 28 2.73 -1.65 -2.51
N ALA A 29 1.65 -0.96 -2.92
CA ALA A 29 0.90 -1.34 -4.11
C ALA A 29 1.77 -1.24 -5.38
N GLU A 30 2.56 -0.17 -5.50
CA GLU A 30 3.51 0.02 -6.62
C GLU A 30 4.59 -1.07 -6.68
N ASP A 31 5.16 -1.47 -5.54
CA ASP A 31 6.17 -2.54 -5.46
C ASP A 31 5.59 -3.88 -5.92
N VAL A 32 4.38 -4.21 -5.47
CA VAL A 32 3.67 -5.44 -5.85
C VAL A 32 3.34 -5.40 -7.34
N GLU A 33 2.83 -4.29 -7.86
CA GLU A 33 2.50 -4.16 -9.27
C GLU A 33 3.76 -4.24 -10.15
N ARG A 34 4.87 -3.65 -9.71
CA ARG A 34 6.17 -3.75 -10.40
C ARG A 34 6.67 -5.20 -10.41
N ALA A 35 6.52 -5.93 -9.31
CA ALA A 35 6.87 -7.35 -9.24
C ALA A 35 5.98 -8.19 -10.17
N ALA A 36 4.66 -7.93 -10.18
CA ALA A 36 3.70 -8.60 -11.05
C ALA A 36 3.99 -8.35 -12.54
N ARG A 37 4.28 -7.10 -12.93
CA ARG A 37 4.70 -6.77 -14.31
C ARG A 37 5.96 -7.50 -14.73
N ARG A 38 6.97 -7.57 -13.85
CA ARG A 38 8.20 -8.34 -14.14
C ARG A 38 7.94 -9.84 -14.26
N ALA A 39 7.11 -10.39 -13.37
CA ALA A 39 6.73 -11.79 -13.44
C ALA A 39 6.04 -12.09 -14.76
N GLY A 40 5.09 -11.26 -15.18
CA GLY A 40 4.40 -11.41 -16.47
C GLY A 40 5.31 -11.27 -17.68
N ALA A 41 6.30 -10.37 -17.64
CA ALA A 41 7.30 -10.26 -18.69
C ALA A 41 8.17 -11.52 -18.84
N VAL A 42 8.38 -12.27 -17.76
CA VAL A 42 9.15 -13.53 -17.77
C VAL A 42 8.26 -14.72 -18.13
N SER A 43 7.02 -14.76 -17.65
CA SER A 43 6.11 -15.88 -17.90
C SER A 43 5.36 -15.80 -19.23
N GLY A 44 5.33 -14.64 -19.88
CA GLY A 44 4.54 -14.41 -21.10
C GLY A 44 3.03 -14.22 -20.85
N THR A 45 2.58 -14.39 -19.61
CA THR A 45 1.17 -14.30 -19.21
C THR A 45 0.96 -13.16 -18.22
N ARG A 46 -0.27 -12.63 -18.14
CA ARG A 46 -0.64 -11.64 -17.13
C ARG A 46 -0.55 -12.24 -15.72
N VAL A 47 0.20 -11.58 -14.85
CA VAL A 47 0.23 -11.90 -13.42
C VAL A 47 -0.47 -10.77 -12.67
N VAL A 48 -1.54 -11.10 -11.96
CA VAL A 48 -2.26 -10.18 -11.09
C VAL A 48 -1.98 -10.58 -9.64
N ALA A 49 -1.48 -9.65 -8.84
CA ALA A 49 -1.25 -9.87 -7.42
C ALA A 49 -2.39 -9.24 -6.63
N ALA A 50 -3.00 -10.00 -5.72
CA ALA A 50 -4.00 -9.48 -4.81
C ALA A 50 -3.30 -8.63 -3.74
N VAL A 51 -3.50 -7.30 -3.77
CA VAL A 51 -2.95 -6.38 -2.77
C VAL A 51 -3.96 -6.19 -1.65
N GLY A 52 -3.55 -6.50 -0.42
CA GLY A 52 -4.30 -6.13 0.80
C GLY A 52 -5.42 -7.08 1.20
N THR A 53 -5.65 -8.15 0.45
CA THR A 53 -6.53 -9.25 0.87
C THR A 53 -5.76 -10.19 1.79
N HIS A 54 -6.28 -10.44 2.99
CA HIS A 54 -5.85 -11.58 3.77
C HIS A 54 -6.18 -12.85 2.98
N ASP A 55 -5.21 -13.74 2.84
CA ASP A 55 -5.42 -15.03 2.19
C ASP A 55 -6.19 -15.95 3.15
N ASP A 56 -7.49 -16.11 2.91
CA ASP A 56 -8.36 -17.05 3.64
C ASP A 56 -8.46 -18.44 2.96
N GLY A 57 -7.62 -18.68 1.94
CA GLY A 57 -7.67 -19.90 1.13
C GLY A 57 -8.80 -19.93 0.10
N SER A 58 -9.59 -18.86 -0.03
CA SER A 58 -10.62 -18.79 -1.07
C SER A 58 -10.03 -18.67 -2.48
N ILE A 59 -10.85 -19.04 -3.46
CA ILE A 59 -10.54 -18.84 -4.88
C ILE A 59 -10.51 -17.34 -5.15
N ALA A 60 -9.45 -16.87 -5.82
CA ALA A 60 -9.33 -15.47 -6.21
C ALA A 60 -10.56 -15.04 -7.06
N PRO A 61 -11.23 -13.91 -6.76
CA PRO A 61 -12.37 -13.43 -7.55
C PRO A 61 -12.07 -13.33 -9.04
N ARG A 62 -10.84 -12.93 -9.38
CA ARG A 62 -10.35 -12.88 -10.77
C ARG A 62 -10.37 -14.25 -11.46
N ALA A 63 -10.06 -15.33 -10.75
CA ALA A 63 -10.15 -16.67 -11.32
C ALA A 63 -11.59 -17.05 -11.63
N LEU A 64 -12.55 -16.65 -10.79
CA LEU A 64 -13.98 -16.87 -11.06
C LEU A 64 -14.46 -16.05 -12.26
N GLU A 65 -13.98 -14.83 -12.44
CA GLU A 65 -14.28 -14.01 -13.63
C GLU A 65 -13.80 -14.68 -14.92
N LEU A 66 -12.57 -15.21 -14.94
CA LEU A 66 -12.01 -15.89 -16.11
C LEU A 66 -12.78 -17.17 -16.46
N LEU A 67 -13.30 -17.88 -15.46
CA LEU A 67 -14.09 -19.10 -15.65
C LEU A 67 -15.51 -18.87 -16.21
N GLN A 68 -15.98 -17.61 -16.28
CA GLN A 68 -17.28 -17.30 -16.86
C GLN A 68 -17.25 -17.25 -18.40
N GLY A 69 -16.07 -17.14 -19.00
CA GLY A 69 -15.86 -17.11 -20.44
C GLY A 69 -15.41 -18.44 -21.03
N GLU A 70 -15.14 -18.44 -22.33
CA GLU A 70 -14.40 -19.53 -22.97
C GLU A 70 -12.93 -19.45 -22.56
N LEU A 71 -12.39 -20.56 -22.05
CA LEU A 71 -11.07 -20.56 -21.41
C LEU A 71 -9.94 -20.69 -22.43
N LEU A 72 -9.20 -19.61 -22.63
CA LEU A 72 -8.00 -19.59 -23.47
C LEU A 72 -6.77 -20.14 -22.72
N GLU A 73 -5.73 -20.53 -23.47
CA GLU A 73 -4.49 -21.08 -22.92
C GLU A 73 -3.83 -20.12 -21.90
N ASP A 74 -3.71 -18.84 -22.25
CA ASP A 74 -3.14 -17.81 -21.37
C ASP A 74 -3.98 -17.60 -20.11
N GLU A 75 -5.30 -17.73 -20.20
CA GLU A 75 -6.21 -17.56 -19.06
C GLU A 75 -6.11 -18.74 -18.09
N ALA A 76 -5.91 -19.96 -18.60
CA ALA A 76 -5.64 -21.12 -17.76
C ALA A 76 -4.32 -20.95 -16.97
N VAL A 77 -3.28 -20.38 -17.60
CA VAL A 77 -2.02 -20.04 -16.92
C VAL A 77 -2.25 -18.93 -15.88
N GLU A 78 -3.02 -17.89 -16.20
CA GLU A 78 -3.37 -16.83 -15.25
C GLU A 78 -4.09 -17.41 -14.01
N ILE A 79 -5.09 -18.28 -14.20
CA ILE A 79 -5.80 -18.97 -13.12
C ILE A 79 -4.84 -19.84 -12.29
N ALA A 80 -3.96 -20.58 -12.95
CA ALA A 80 -2.99 -21.44 -12.28
C ALA A 80 -2.04 -20.60 -11.40
N LEU A 81 -1.53 -19.48 -11.92
CA LEU A 81 -0.64 -18.59 -11.16
C LEU A 81 -1.36 -17.90 -10.00
N LEU A 82 -2.61 -17.48 -10.20
CA LEU A 82 -3.44 -16.87 -9.15
C LEU A 82 -3.67 -17.82 -7.97
N ASN A 83 -3.84 -19.11 -8.22
CA ASN A 83 -4.09 -20.11 -7.18
C ASN A 83 -2.81 -20.80 -6.69
N HIS A 84 -1.65 -20.53 -7.28
CA HIS A 84 -0.41 -21.21 -6.92
C HIS A 84 0.14 -20.71 -5.58
N ARG A 85 0.15 -21.58 -4.56
CA ARG A 85 0.67 -21.28 -3.21
C ARG A 85 2.08 -20.67 -3.18
N GLY A 86 2.96 -21.10 -4.09
CA GLY A 86 4.33 -20.59 -4.16
C GLY A 86 4.41 -19.16 -4.67
N VAL A 87 3.53 -18.78 -5.60
CA VAL A 87 3.44 -17.42 -6.14
C VAL A 87 2.82 -16.51 -5.09
N ARG A 88 1.74 -16.95 -4.43
CA ARG A 88 1.11 -16.24 -3.30
C ARG A 88 2.10 -15.98 -2.17
N ALA A 89 2.80 -17.01 -1.72
CA ALA A 89 3.83 -16.89 -0.69
C ALA A 89 4.98 -15.94 -1.08
N ALA A 90 5.33 -15.85 -2.37
CA ALA A 90 6.32 -14.89 -2.84
C ALA A 90 5.83 -13.44 -2.72
N PHE A 91 4.59 -13.16 -3.08
CA PHE A 91 3.98 -11.83 -2.90
C PHE A 91 3.76 -11.48 -1.43
N GLU A 92 3.43 -12.45 -0.57
CA GLU A 92 3.34 -12.23 0.87
C GLU A 92 4.70 -11.86 1.48
N ARG A 93 5.77 -12.57 1.11
CA ARG A 93 7.14 -12.23 1.53
C ARG A 93 7.55 -10.84 1.09
N LEU A 94 7.18 -10.44 -0.12
CA LEU A 94 7.37 -9.05 -0.59
C LEU A 94 6.64 -8.08 0.34
N GLY A 95 5.40 -8.39 0.71
CA GLY A 95 4.62 -7.61 1.67
C GLY A 95 5.29 -7.47 3.05
N VAL A 96 5.88 -8.54 3.58
CA VAL A 96 6.64 -8.49 4.84
C VAL A 96 7.88 -7.61 4.69
N SER A 97 8.62 -7.75 3.60
CA SER A 97 9.81 -6.92 3.30
C SER A 97 9.46 -5.43 3.20
N SER A 98 8.40 -5.07 2.47
CA SER A 98 7.94 -3.67 2.38
C SER A 98 7.54 -3.11 3.75
N ALA A 99 6.93 -3.92 4.62
CA ALA A 99 6.60 -3.50 5.99
C ALA A 99 7.85 -3.26 6.85
N GLN A 100 8.87 -4.12 6.71
CA GLN A 100 10.16 -3.94 7.38
C GLN A 100 10.86 -2.67 6.89
N ALA A 101 10.88 -2.42 5.58
CA ALA A 101 11.43 -1.20 4.99
C ALA A 101 10.71 0.07 5.49
N ALA A 102 9.38 0.04 5.54
CA ALA A 102 8.58 1.13 6.10
C ALA A 102 8.88 1.37 7.59
N ARG A 103 9.09 0.30 8.37
CA ARG A 103 9.47 0.41 9.78
C ARG A 103 10.88 0.99 9.96
N ALA A 104 11.84 0.56 9.16
CA ALA A 104 13.22 1.06 9.20
C ALA A 104 13.35 2.53 8.79
N THR A 105 12.46 3.00 7.90
CA THR A 105 12.44 4.40 7.44
C THR A 105 11.66 5.31 8.39
N ARG A 106 10.97 4.76 9.40
CA ARG A 106 10.13 5.57 10.29
C ARG A 106 11.02 6.39 11.25
N PRO A 107 10.80 7.72 11.35
CA PRO A 107 11.47 8.52 12.38
C PRO A 107 11.10 8.02 13.78
N ALA A 108 11.96 8.29 14.76
CA ALA A 108 11.69 7.96 16.16
C ALA A 108 10.32 8.52 16.59
N ASN A 109 9.57 7.74 17.37
CA ASN A 109 8.26 8.16 17.84
C ASN A 109 8.43 9.37 18.79
N PRO A 110 7.90 10.56 18.45
CA PRO A 110 8.04 11.72 19.32
C PRO A 110 7.25 11.50 20.61
N VAL A 111 7.87 11.85 21.74
CA VAL A 111 7.18 11.93 23.03
C VAL A 111 6.67 13.36 23.17
N LEU A 112 5.35 13.54 23.22
CA LEU A 112 4.72 14.83 23.46
C LEU A 112 4.27 14.89 24.92
N SER A 113 4.78 15.86 25.66
CA SER A 113 4.36 16.19 27.02
C SER A 113 3.86 17.64 27.05
N ALA A 114 2.75 17.88 27.74
CA ALA A 114 2.21 19.21 27.94
C ALA A 114 2.04 19.46 29.45
N GLU A 115 2.54 20.60 29.91
CA GLU A 115 2.29 21.13 31.25
C GLU A 115 1.64 22.50 31.13
N TRP A 116 0.84 22.86 32.12
CA TRP A 116 0.21 24.18 32.21
C TRP A 116 0.87 24.95 33.35
N LEU A 117 1.36 26.14 33.04
CA LEU A 117 1.82 27.11 34.04
C LEU A 117 0.66 28.05 34.36
N GLU A 118 0.08 27.90 35.55
CA GLU A 118 -0.77 28.93 36.13
C GLU A 118 0.11 30.09 36.59
N PHE A 119 -0.12 31.27 36.02
CA PHE A 119 0.48 32.51 36.52
C PHE A 119 -0.35 32.99 37.70
N ASP A 120 0.19 32.86 38.91
CA ASP A 120 -0.37 33.51 40.10
C ASP A 120 -0.16 35.03 39.97
N ALA A 121 -1.24 35.75 39.73
CA ALA A 121 -1.25 37.22 39.73
C ALA A 121 -1.57 37.70 41.15
N GLY A 122 -0.53 37.84 41.96
CA GLY A 122 -0.58 38.57 43.23
C GLY A 122 -0.86 40.05 43.05
#